data_AF-E0I3Y1-F1
#
_entry.id   AF-E0I3Y1-F1
#
_cell.length_a   1.000
_cell.length_b   1.000
_cell.length_c   1.000
_cell.angle_alpha   90.00
_cell.angle_beta   90.00
_cell.angle_gamma   90.00
#
_symmetry.space_group_name_H-M   'P 1'
#
loop_
_entity.id
_entity.type
_entity.pdbx_description
1 polymer ?
#
loop_
_entity_poly.entity_id
_entity_poly.type
_entity_poly.pdbx_seq_one_letter_code
_entity_poly.pdbx_strand_id
1 'polypeptide(L)'
;MSGSHDAGHSSQNEQLSEGTDKSVEIDAGVEPEASASTDVAAHVVETAETVEAADTADTTDAATDSHGFYHLGQNTVIEAGSQMHGMPEMSIGSGVFMRTGAWFNICTEVTGERPKIIVGDGCQFNVGVSVSAANRIVLERFSIYGHHSYITDTQHEYRQIGIPIIMQGITRVDDETIIGEGTWVGANCIIGGGIRIGRGSVIGANSVVTRSLPDYCVAVGSPARIVKMFDTEAADWISARTPEEIEAVMRRRRERPVLSICIPTYNRASDLLRCLHSIVMQTGDCTLIEIVVSDNASPDGTQQVLETFAAQHSNCNLRYWRNEENIGAERNIVKLLDEARGDYMLLHGDDDFFHDMTIMPLLHLINTNRSSSVIFIDVLNDNAQVESGEGLDAFIARASINSGFLSSVILERAIYEQMEDKSAFIGTGFNHIYLQLEAIRRKPGFTAINKSMFAYAGNDPAGYNFGEYFIAGYLRILRHFEQRGLSAEALKHEKGNMLASTILPWYKRIVEQGLGTDLTGFEDIYTAHYKDEPYYEAVLAWIRDVKRPEQAE
;
A
#
# COMPACT_ATOMS: atom_id res chain seq x y z
N MET A 1 3.19 57.94 -14.25
CA MET A 1 2.74 59.08 -15.09
C MET A 1 2.96 58.69 -16.54
N SER A 2 2.04 59.02 -17.47
CA SER A 2 2.15 58.96 -18.96
C SER A 2 2.84 57.71 -19.58
N GLY A 3 2.19 56.83 -20.34
CA GLY A 3 1.37 57.10 -21.55
C GLY A 3 2.27 57.09 -22.80
N SER A 4 1.92 56.64 -24.00
CA SER A 4 0.71 56.01 -24.58
C SER A 4 0.90 56.05 -26.12
N HIS A 5 0.50 55.00 -26.86
CA HIS A 5 0.32 54.96 -28.33
C HIS A 5 1.61 55.07 -29.19
N ASP A 6 1.74 54.41 -30.36
CA ASP A 6 0.82 54.47 -31.51
C ASP A 6 0.71 53.15 -32.33
N ALA A 7 -0.16 53.12 -33.35
CA ALA A 7 -0.62 51.91 -34.04
C ALA A 7 -0.70 52.00 -35.59
N GLY A 8 -0.93 50.85 -36.25
CA GLY A 8 -1.46 50.73 -37.62
C GLY A 8 -0.50 50.21 -38.71
N HIS A 9 -0.96 49.70 -39.86
CA HIS A 9 -2.27 49.11 -40.24
C HIS A 9 -2.18 48.46 -41.66
N SER A 10 -3.19 47.68 -42.07
CA SER A 10 -3.51 47.24 -43.47
C SER A 10 -2.57 46.23 -44.19
N SER A 11 -2.97 45.41 -45.18
CA SER A 11 -4.29 44.86 -45.59
C SER A 11 -4.16 43.72 -46.65
N GLN A 12 -4.87 42.60 -46.42
CA GLN A 12 -5.83 41.87 -47.30
C GLN A 12 -5.54 41.26 -48.71
N ASN A 13 -6.37 40.22 -49.00
CA ASN A 13 -6.85 39.63 -50.29
C ASN A 13 -6.00 38.56 -51.02
N GLU A 14 -6.46 37.32 -51.33
CA GLU A 14 -7.64 36.73 -52.07
C GLU A 14 -7.23 36.26 -53.50
N GLN A 15 -7.73 35.20 -54.19
CA GLN A 15 -8.78 34.14 -54.09
C GLN A 15 -8.17 32.80 -54.64
N LEU A 16 -8.62 31.54 -54.44
CA LEU A 16 -9.91 30.79 -54.58
C LEU A 16 -10.40 30.46 -56.01
N SER A 17 -10.40 29.16 -56.39
CA SER A 17 -11.39 28.40 -57.23
C SER A 17 -10.84 26.98 -57.57
N GLU A 18 -11.45 25.86 -57.17
CA GLU A 18 -12.42 25.00 -57.94
C GLU A 18 -11.88 24.39 -59.27
N GLY A 19 -12.14 23.15 -59.69
CA GLY A 19 -12.93 22.03 -59.12
C GLY A 19 -13.08 20.82 -60.12
N THR A 20 -13.91 19.83 -59.79
CA THR A 20 -14.45 18.70 -60.61
C THR A 20 -13.59 17.44 -60.95
N ASP A 21 -13.71 16.42 -60.08
CA ASP A 21 -14.52 15.18 -60.29
C ASP A 21 -14.29 14.21 -61.49
N LYS A 22 -13.97 12.93 -61.16
CA LYS A 22 -14.70 11.73 -61.66
C LYS A 22 -14.36 10.42 -60.93
N SER A 23 -15.35 9.52 -60.87
CA SER A 23 -15.45 8.30 -60.04
C SER A 23 -15.09 6.97 -60.74
N VAL A 24 -14.90 5.90 -59.93
CA VAL A 24 -15.25 4.44 -60.07
C VAL A 24 -14.43 3.69 -58.97
N GLU A 25 -15.02 3.17 -57.87
CA GLU A 25 -15.65 1.83 -57.69
C GLU A 25 -14.69 0.62 -57.95
N ILE A 26 -14.53 -0.45 -57.14
CA ILE A 26 -15.03 -0.90 -55.81
C ILE A 26 -13.98 -1.92 -55.25
N ASP A 27 -13.83 -2.11 -53.92
CA ASP A 27 -14.22 -3.36 -53.18
C ASP A 27 -13.53 -3.55 -51.80
N ALA A 28 -14.32 -4.14 -50.88
CA ALA A 28 -14.08 -4.77 -49.57
C ALA A 28 -12.78 -4.53 -48.74
N GLY A 29 -12.99 -4.06 -47.50
CA GLY A 29 -12.48 -4.78 -46.32
C GLY A 29 -11.85 -3.96 -45.18
N VAL A 30 -12.32 -4.25 -43.95
CA VAL A 30 -11.77 -3.92 -42.62
C VAL A 30 -12.27 -2.61 -41.97
N GLU A 31 -13.15 -2.77 -40.99
CA GLU A 31 -13.49 -1.78 -39.96
C GLU A 31 -12.40 -1.73 -38.86
N PRO A 32 -12.20 -0.59 -38.16
CA PRO A 32 -11.32 -0.52 -37.01
C PRO A 32 -12.06 -0.89 -35.71
N GLU A 33 -11.92 -2.12 -35.24
CA GLU A 33 -12.41 -2.50 -33.91
C GLU A 33 -11.57 -1.87 -32.79
N ALA A 34 -12.27 -1.43 -31.74
CA ALA A 34 -11.66 -1.00 -30.49
C ALA A 34 -11.56 -2.18 -29.50
N SER A 35 -10.35 -2.67 -29.24
CA SER A 35 -10.00 -3.29 -27.96
C SER A 35 -8.49 -3.33 -27.77
N ALA A 36 -8.05 -3.05 -26.55
CA ALA A 36 -6.67 -3.27 -26.10
C ALA A 36 -6.72 -3.62 -24.61
N SER A 37 -7.17 -4.85 -24.32
CA SER A 37 -7.16 -5.40 -22.98
C SER A 37 -5.73 -5.76 -22.55
N THR A 38 -5.51 -5.62 -21.26
CA THR A 38 -4.54 -6.38 -20.45
C THR A 38 -4.26 -7.79 -20.98
N ASP A 39 -2.99 -8.12 -21.23
CA ASP A 39 -2.37 -9.42 -20.89
C ASP A 39 -0.87 -9.43 -21.22
N VAL A 40 -0.02 -9.30 -20.18
CA VAL A 40 1.44 -9.56 -20.25
C VAL A 40 1.88 -10.30 -18.98
N ALA A 41 1.30 -11.46 -18.73
CA ALA A 41 1.61 -12.29 -17.55
C ALA A 41 1.43 -13.81 -17.78
N ALA A 42 1.73 -14.33 -18.97
CA ALA A 42 1.62 -15.77 -19.23
C ALA A 42 2.57 -16.29 -20.34
N HIS A 43 3.86 -16.53 -20.03
CA HIS A 43 4.75 -17.39 -20.85
C HIS A 43 6.08 -17.73 -20.15
N VAL A 44 6.07 -18.59 -19.12
CA VAL A 44 7.20 -19.51 -18.79
C VAL A 44 6.69 -20.79 -18.10
N VAL A 45 6.06 -21.70 -18.84
CA VAL A 45 6.02 -23.15 -18.48
C VAL A 45 5.96 -23.96 -19.78
N GLU A 46 7.09 -24.52 -20.20
CA GLU A 46 7.19 -25.84 -20.88
C GLU A 46 8.65 -26.13 -21.27
N THR A 47 9.31 -26.98 -20.49
CA THR A 47 10.08 -28.18 -20.92
C THR A 47 11.09 -28.54 -19.82
N ALA A 48 10.67 -29.43 -18.92
CA ALA A 48 11.56 -30.20 -18.07
C ALA A 48 11.07 -31.64 -18.10
N GLU A 49 11.88 -32.56 -18.63
CA GLU A 49 11.51 -33.97 -18.74
C GLU A 49 11.42 -34.60 -17.35
N THR A 50 10.23 -35.10 -17.00
CA THR A 50 9.98 -35.83 -15.76
C THR A 50 10.56 -37.24 -15.85
N VAL A 51 11.47 -37.59 -14.94
CA VAL A 51 11.86 -38.99 -14.70
C VAL A 51 10.93 -39.54 -13.62
N GLU A 52 10.06 -40.48 -13.98
CA GLU A 52 9.19 -41.18 -13.02
C GLU A 52 10.03 -42.05 -12.06
N ALA A 53 9.76 -41.92 -10.76
CA ALA A 53 10.20 -42.87 -9.74
C ALA A 53 8.97 -43.65 -9.24
N ALA A 54 9.11 -44.97 -9.14
CA ALA A 54 7.98 -45.86 -8.88
C ALA A 54 7.44 -45.80 -7.45
N ASP A 55 6.14 -46.05 -7.34
CA ASP A 55 5.30 -45.93 -6.15
C ASP A 55 5.52 -47.07 -5.13
N THR A 56 5.94 -46.73 -3.92
CA THR A 56 5.68 -47.53 -2.70
C THR A 56 5.55 -46.60 -1.49
N ALA A 57 4.35 -46.51 -0.93
CA ALA A 57 4.10 -45.76 0.30
C ALA A 57 4.55 -46.51 1.56
N ASP A 58 5.32 -45.85 2.43
CA ASP A 58 5.04 -45.85 3.88
C ASP A 58 5.58 -44.55 4.54
N THR A 59 5.04 -44.22 5.70
CA THR A 59 5.12 -42.93 6.40
C THR A 59 6.49 -42.56 6.97
N THR A 60 6.86 -41.27 6.92
CA THR A 60 7.32 -40.42 8.06
C THR A 60 7.77 -39.03 7.60
N ASP A 61 7.78 -38.06 8.53
CA ASP A 61 8.11 -36.64 8.28
C ASP A 61 9.47 -36.44 7.60
N ALA A 62 9.47 -35.83 6.40
CA ALA A 62 10.67 -35.34 5.75
C ALA A 62 10.88 -33.87 6.10
N ALA A 63 11.67 -33.60 7.14
CA ALA A 63 12.19 -32.27 7.40
C ALA A 63 13.00 -31.77 6.19
N THR A 64 12.81 -30.52 5.78
CA THR A 64 13.63 -29.88 4.74
C THR A 64 15.04 -29.66 5.25
N ASP A 65 15.92 -30.63 4.97
CA ASP A 65 17.31 -30.65 5.37
C ASP A 65 18.06 -29.47 4.73
N SER A 66 18.52 -28.51 5.53
CA SER A 66 19.21 -27.32 5.03
C SER A 66 20.57 -27.73 4.45
N HIS A 67 20.76 -27.54 3.15
CA HIS A 67 21.93 -28.00 2.40
C HIS A 67 23.21 -27.17 2.71
N GLY A 68 23.57 -27.05 3.99
CA GLY A 68 24.66 -26.20 4.49
C GLY A 68 24.34 -24.70 4.49
N PHE A 69 23.14 -24.28 4.09
CA PHE A 69 22.69 -22.88 4.14
C PHE A 69 22.26 -22.45 5.55
N TYR A 70 22.40 -21.16 5.86
CA TYR A 70 21.76 -20.57 7.06
C TYR A 70 20.24 -20.70 6.99
N HIS A 71 19.68 -20.44 5.80
CA HIS A 71 18.29 -20.68 5.45
C HIS A 71 18.17 -20.90 3.94
N LEU A 72 17.28 -21.80 3.51
CA LEU A 72 16.93 -22.01 2.12
C LEU A 72 15.41 -22.16 2.01
N GLY A 73 14.75 -21.18 1.41
CA GLY A 73 13.29 -21.17 1.26
C GLY A 73 12.77 -22.17 0.22
N GLN A 74 11.46 -22.38 0.27
CA GLN A 74 10.78 -23.36 -0.60
C GLN A 74 10.74 -22.88 -2.06
N ASN A 75 10.66 -23.82 -3.00
CA ASN A 75 10.59 -23.54 -4.46
C ASN A 75 11.77 -22.71 -5.01
N THR A 76 12.89 -22.66 -4.29
CA THR A 76 14.11 -22.00 -4.74
C THR A 76 14.93 -22.94 -5.62
N VAL A 77 15.38 -22.43 -6.77
CA VAL A 77 16.12 -23.18 -7.79
C VAL A 77 17.48 -22.54 -8.00
N ILE A 78 18.53 -23.37 -7.89
CA ILE A 78 19.91 -22.99 -8.19
C ILE A 78 20.37 -23.89 -9.34
N GLU A 79 20.47 -23.34 -10.55
CA GLU A 79 20.90 -24.10 -11.75
C GLU A 79 22.35 -24.60 -11.61
N ALA A 80 22.62 -25.78 -12.18
CA ALA A 80 23.93 -26.40 -12.19
C ALA A 80 25.02 -25.49 -12.79
N GLY A 81 26.24 -25.59 -12.26
CA GLY A 81 27.36 -24.71 -12.61
C GLY A 81 27.46 -23.44 -11.75
N SER A 82 26.44 -23.16 -10.92
CA SER A 82 26.52 -22.15 -9.87
C SER A 82 27.43 -22.60 -8.71
N GLN A 83 28.02 -21.65 -7.98
CA GLN A 83 28.99 -21.88 -6.91
C GLN A 83 28.65 -21.07 -5.67
N MET A 84 28.57 -21.73 -4.51
CA MET A 84 28.16 -21.15 -3.24
C MET A 84 29.25 -21.40 -2.18
N HIS A 85 30.01 -20.36 -1.82
CA HIS A 85 31.14 -20.45 -0.87
C HIS A 85 30.81 -19.74 0.44
N GLY A 86 30.70 -20.49 1.55
CA GLY A 86 30.27 -19.95 2.84
C GLY A 86 28.76 -20.01 3.08
N MET A 87 28.09 -21.05 2.56
CA MET A 87 26.64 -21.29 2.72
C MET A 87 26.10 -21.12 4.16
N PRO A 88 26.82 -21.48 5.26
CA PRO A 88 26.32 -21.29 6.62
C PRO A 88 26.04 -19.83 7.02
N GLU A 89 26.43 -18.86 6.19
CA GLU A 89 26.10 -17.44 6.35
C GLU A 89 25.32 -16.88 5.14
N MET A 90 24.65 -17.75 4.39
CA MET A 90 23.74 -17.40 3.31
C MET A 90 22.30 -17.75 3.69
N SER A 91 21.44 -16.73 3.76
CA SER A 91 20.00 -16.87 3.92
C SER A 91 19.33 -16.60 2.58
N ILE A 92 18.77 -17.64 1.95
CA ILE A 92 18.05 -17.54 0.68
C ILE A 92 16.56 -17.74 0.94
N GLY A 93 15.73 -16.82 0.45
CA GLY A 93 14.27 -16.86 0.54
C GLY A 93 13.64 -17.94 -0.32
N SER A 94 12.32 -17.88 -0.43
CA SER A 94 11.47 -18.80 -1.21
C SER A 94 11.23 -18.28 -2.62
N GLY A 95 11.07 -19.19 -3.59
CA GLY A 95 10.83 -18.85 -5.00
C GLY A 95 11.99 -18.10 -5.66
N VAL A 96 13.20 -18.19 -5.12
CA VAL A 96 14.40 -17.55 -5.69
C VAL A 96 14.89 -18.38 -6.86
N PHE A 97 15.18 -17.73 -8.00
CA PHE A 97 15.64 -18.41 -9.21
C PHE A 97 17.05 -17.94 -9.59
N MET A 98 18.04 -18.82 -9.48
CA MET A 98 19.42 -18.55 -9.87
C MET A 98 19.81 -19.35 -11.11
N ARG A 99 20.04 -18.64 -12.22
CA ARG A 99 20.56 -19.23 -13.46
C ARG A 99 22.03 -19.63 -13.34
N THR A 100 22.45 -20.50 -14.25
CA THR A 100 23.78 -21.12 -14.29
C THR A 100 24.92 -20.10 -14.20
N GLY A 101 26.00 -20.52 -13.53
CA GLY A 101 27.20 -19.70 -13.32
C GLY A 101 27.06 -18.61 -12.27
N ALA A 102 25.98 -18.61 -11.46
CA ALA A 102 25.89 -17.70 -10.32
C ALA A 102 27.03 -17.99 -9.33
N TRP A 103 27.73 -16.97 -8.83
CA TRP A 103 28.83 -17.12 -7.88
C TRP A 103 28.57 -16.30 -6.62
N PHE A 104 28.25 -16.98 -5.52
CA PHE A 104 28.04 -16.35 -4.22
C PHE A 104 29.20 -16.73 -3.29
N ASN A 105 29.76 -15.74 -2.61
CA ASN A 105 31.01 -15.89 -1.90
C ASN A 105 31.06 -15.08 -0.61
N ILE A 106 31.30 -15.75 0.51
CA ILE A 106 31.75 -15.10 1.75
C ILE A 106 33.27 -15.03 1.70
N CYS A 107 33.84 -13.83 1.58
CA CYS A 107 35.29 -13.63 1.48
C CYS A 107 35.98 -13.40 2.84
N THR A 108 35.27 -13.59 3.94
CA THR A 108 35.77 -13.55 5.32
C THR A 108 35.62 -14.91 5.99
N GLU A 109 36.13 -15.07 7.22
CA GLU A 109 35.92 -16.28 8.01
C GLU A 109 34.41 -16.51 8.24
N VAL A 110 33.97 -17.76 8.05
CA VAL A 110 32.58 -18.19 8.16
C VAL A 110 32.38 -18.77 9.55
N THR A 111 31.70 -18.04 10.43
CA THR A 111 31.37 -18.49 11.79
C THR A 111 30.00 -19.18 11.85
N GLY A 112 29.09 -18.80 10.95
CA GLY A 112 27.71 -19.31 10.92
C GLY A 112 26.77 -18.69 11.97
N GLU A 113 27.23 -17.67 12.70
CA GLU A 113 26.42 -17.01 13.76
C GLU A 113 25.24 -16.21 13.19
N ARG A 114 25.41 -15.62 12.00
CA ARG A 114 24.38 -14.80 11.32
C ARG A 114 24.63 -14.78 9.81
N PRO A 115 23.59 -14.58 8.97
CA PRO A 115 23.77 -14.51 7.54
C PRO A 115 24.42 -13.18 7.13
N LYS A 116 25.45 -13.27 6.27
CA LYS A 116 26.11 -12.15 5.60
C LYS A 116 25.52 -11.89 4.22
N ILE A 117 25.12 -12.92 3.47
CA ILE A 117 24.30 -12.71 2.27
C ILE A 117 22.85 -13.08 2.59
N ILE A 118 21.94 -12.13 2.41
CA ILE A 118 20.50 -12.32 2.55
C ILE A 118 19.85 -12.05 1.19
N VAL A 119 19.11 -13.02 0.68
CA VAL A 119 18.32 -12.93 -0.55
C VAL A 119 16.87 -13.11 -0.19
N GLY A 120 16.05 -12.08 -0.41
CA GLY A 120 14.61 -12.11 -0.19
C GLY A 120 13.87 -12.96 -1.22
N ASP A 121 12.63 -13.30 -0.88
CA ASP A 121 11.74 -14.12 -1.71
C ASP A 121 11.59 -13.58 -3.15
N GLY A 122 11.41 -14.49 -4.10
CA GLY A 122 11.12 -14.15 -5.51
C GLY A 122 12.25 -13.44 -6.27
N CYS A 123 13.45 -13.31 -5.71
CA CYS A 123 14.59 -12.72 -6.42
C CYS A 123 15.02 -13.58 -7.62
N GLN A 124 15.41 -12.92 -8.71
CA GLN A 124 15.85 -13.59 -9.94
C GLN A 124 17.27 -13.19 -10.32
N PHE A 125 18.16 -14.17 -10.46
CA PHE A 125 19.56 -13.99 -10.83
C PHE A 125 19.80 -14.61 -12.20
N ASN A 126 20.14 -13.78 -13.18
CA ASN A 126 20.46 -14.25 -14.52
C ASN A 126 21.88 -14.82 -14.61
N VAL A 127 22.21 -15.39 -15.78
CA VAL A 127 23.47 -16.13 -16.02
C VAL A 127 24.68 -15.31 -15.55
N GLY A 128 25.52 -15.93 -14.74
CA GLY A 128 26.80 -15.35 -14.30
C GLY A 128 26.73 -14.22 -13.26
N VAL A 129 25.58 -13.96 -12.63
CA VAL A 129 25.51 -12.95 -11.55
C VAL A 129 26.38 -13.38 -10.36
N SER A 130 27.16 -12.44 -9.85
CA SER A 130 28.18 -12.67 -8.82
C SER A 130 27.95 -11.78 -7.61
N VAL A 131 27.98 -12.36 -6.41
CA VAL A 131 27.76 -11.68 -5.12
C VAL A 131 28.88 -12.05 -4.16
N SER A 132 29.69 -11.07 -3.73
CA SER A 132 30.81 -11.31 -2.81
C SER A 132 30.74 -10.42 -1.57
N ALA A 133 30.49 -11.01 -0.41
CA ALA A 133 30.31 -10.32 0.86
C ALA A 133 31.48 -10.56 1.83
N ALA A 134 31.95 -9.49 2.47
CA ALA A 134 32.79 -9.52 3.67
C ALA A 134 31.98 -9.20 4.94
N ASN A 135 31.01 -8.31 4.81
CA ASN A 135 30.25 -7.65 5.87
C ASN A 135 28.81 -8.18 5.87
N ARG A 136 27.94 -7.57 5.04
CA ARG A 136 26.53 -7.89 4.88
C ARG A 136 25.99 -7.32 3.57
N ILE A 137 25.38 -8.17 2.75
CA ILE A 137 24.66 -7.82 1.53
C ILE A 137 23.20 -8.27 1.70
N VAL A 138 22.26 -7.33 1.58
CA VAL A 138 20.82 -7.58 1.64
C VAL A 138 20.21 -7.31 0.28
N LEU A 139 19.72 -8.35 -0.37
CA LEU A 139 19.02 -8.30 -1.65
C LEU A 139 17.53 -8.48 -1.34
N GLU A 140 16.79 -7.40 -1.19
CA GLU A 140 15.36 -7.44 -0.83
C GLU A 140 14.50 -8.06 -1.93
N ARG A 141 13.29 -8.48 -1.55
CA ARG A 141 12.39 -9.36 -2.31
C ARG A 141 12.08 -8.88 -3.72
N PHE A 142 11.74 -9.81 -4.59
CA PHE A 142 11.27 -9.56 -5.97
C PHE A 142 12.24 -8.73 -6.84
N SER A 143 13.51 -8.65 -6.45
CA SER A 143 14.55 -7.93 -7.19
C SER A 143 15.13 -8.80 -8.31
N ILE A 144 15.46 -8.17 -9.44
CA ILE A 144 15.91 -8.86 -10.67
C ILE A 144 17.33 -8.42 -11.01
N TYR A 145 18.25 -9.38 -11.15
CA TYR A 145 19.65 -9.16 -11.45
C TYR A 145 19.98 -9.68 -12.86
N GLY A 146 20.37 -8.77 -13.75
CA GLY A 146 20.73 -9.05 -15.13
C GLY A 146 22.11 -9.71 -15.27
N HIS A 147 22.31 -10.41 -16.39
CA HIS A 147 23.49 -11.23 -16.69
C HIS A 147 24.82 -10.59 -16.30
N HIS A 148 25.75 -11.38 -15.73
CA HIS A 148 27.12 -10.96 -15.38
C HIS A 148 27.22 -9.69 -14.51
N SER A 149 26.19 -9.38 -13.71
CA SER A 149 26.29 -8.29 -12.73
C SER A 149 27.10 -8.72 -11.52
N TYR A 150 27.89 -7.81 -10.95
CA TYR A 150 28.70 -8.04 -9.76
C TYR A 150 28.23 -7.14 -8.61
N ILE A 151 27.93 -7.73 -7.45
CA ILE A 151 27.51 -7.04 -6.24
C ILE A 151 28.50 -7.35 -5.12
N THR A 152 28.95 -6.32 -4.40
CA THR A 152 29.83 -6.50 -3.23
C THR A 152 29.51 -5.47 -2.15
N ASP A 153 30.03 -5.70 -0.94
CA ASP A 153 30.05 -4.78 0.20
C ASP A 153 31.46 -4.23 0.49
N THR A 154 32.51 -4.70 -0.19
CA THR A 154 33.90 -4.38 0.14
C THR A 154 34.79 -4.15 -1.08
N GLN A 155 36.01 -3.67 -0.84
CA GLN A 155 37.07 -3.46 -1.84
C GLN A 155 38.43 -3.88 -1.25
N HIS A 156 39.44 -4.07 -2.09
CA HIS A 156 40.81 -4.27 -1.60
C HIS A 156 41.40 -2.96 -1.05
N GLU A 157 42.11 -3.04 0.08
CA GLU A 157 42.92 -1.90 0.52
C GLU A 157 44.15 -1.72 -0.38
N TYR A 158 44.49 -0.47 -0.65
CA TYR A 158 45.58 -0.11 -1.56
C TYR A 158 46.47 1.03 -1.03
N ARG A 159 46.15 1.56 0.17
CA ARG A 159 46.77 2.77 0.71
C ARG A 159 48.19 2.56 1.25
N GLN A 160 48.61 1.31 1.52
CA GLN A 160 49.94 1.00 2.05
C GLN A 160 50.96 0.85 0.91
N ILE A 161 51.58 1.97 0.52
CA ILE A 161 52.57 2.01 -0.56
C ILE A 161 53.76 1.08 -0.25
N GLY A 162 54.13 0.24 -1.21
CA GLY A 162 55.25 -0.71 -1.11
C GLY A 162 54.85 -2.12 -0.66
N ILE A 163 53.61 -2.32 -0.22
CA ILE A 163 53.05 -3.64 0.12
C ILE A 163 52.14 -4.10 -1.04
N PRO A 164 52.29 -5.32 -1.59
CA PRO A 164 51.39 -5.84 -2.62
C PRO A 164 49.93 -5.83 -2.16
N ILE A 165 48.98 -5.47 -3.02
CA ILE A 165 47.54 -5.31 -2.69
C ILE A 165 46.97 -6.54 -1.95
N ILE A 166 47.30 -7.75 -2.41
CA ILE A 166 46.87 -9.02 -1.79
C ILE A 166 47.30 -9.19 -0.32
N MET A 167 48.33 -8.45 0.12
CA MET A 167 48.83 -8.44 1.50
C MET A 167 48.29 -7.26 2.34
N GLN A 168 47.52 -6.33 1.74
CA GLN A 168 46.94 -5.18 2.44
C GLN A 168 45.54 -5.47 3.03
N GLY A 169 44.88 -6.55 2.59
CA GLY A 169 43.54 -6.92 3.03
C GLY A 169 42.42 -6.19 2.29
N ILE A 170 41.32 -5.93 2.99
CA ILE A 170 40.09 -5.32 2.46
C ILE A 170 39.72 -4.06 3.25
N THR A 171 38.89 -3.20 2.65
CA THR A 171 38.35 -1.99 3.27
C THR A 171 37.46 -2.30 4.48
N ARG A 172 37.25 -1.33 5.36
CA ARG A 172 36.54 -1.48 6.65
C ARG A 172 35.14 -2.09 6.53
N VAL A 173 34.71 -2.69 7.65
CA VAL A 173 33.89 -3.93 7.67
C VAL A 173 32.45 -3.70 8.18
N ASP A 174 32.03 -2.43 8.27
CA ASP A 174 30.85 -2.04 9.06
C ASP A 174 29.66 -1.50 8.24
N ASP A 175 29.83 -1.32 6.92
CA ASP A 175 28.75 -0.87 6.03
C ASP A 175 28.06 -2.06 5.32
N GLU A 176 26.74 -1.95 5.15
CA GLU A 176 25.90 -2.92 4.44
C GLU A 176 25.62 -2.47 3.00
N THR A 177 25.65 -3.39 2.04
CA THR A 177 25.09 -3.13 0.70
C THR A 177 23.65 -3.62 0.66
N ILE A 178 22.68 -2.72 0.43
CA ILE A 178 21.25 -3.05 0.38
C ILE A 178 20.70 -2.72 -1.00
N ILE A 179 20.00 -3.68 -1.62
CA ILE A 179 19.26 -3.48 -2.86
C ILE A 179 17.78 -3.69 -2.52
N GLY A 180 17.00 -2.61 -2.58
CA GLY A 180 15.63 -2.54 -2.08
C GLY A 180 14.61 -3.28 -2.93
N GLU A 181 13.47 -3.63 -2.33
CA GLU A 181 12.43 -4.49 -2.91
C GLU A 181 12.05 -4.11 -4.36
N GLY A 182 11.83 -5.09 -5.22
CA GLY A 182 11.40 -4.88 -6.62
C GLY A 182 12.39 -4.09 -7.49
N THR A 183 13.66 -3.96 -7.09
CA THR A 183 14.68 -3.26 -7.88
C THR A 183 15.12 -4.11 -9.08
N TRP A 184 15.23 -3.47 -10.25
CA TRP A 184 15.82 -4.10 -11.44
C TRP A 184 17.25 -3.60 -11.68
N VAL A 185 18.20 -4.53 -11.66
CA VAL A 185 19.58 -4.33 -12.07
C VAL A 185 19.79 -4.90 -13.47
N GLY A 186 20.10 -4.05 -14.44
CA GLY A 186 20.38 -4.44 -15.83
C GLY A 186 21.65 -5.28 -15.99
N ALA A 187 21.86 -5.87 -17.16
CA ALA A 187 23.04 -6.71 -17.42
C ALA A 187 24.38 -5.95 -17.29
N ASN A 188 25.43 -6.67 -16.91
CA ASN A 188 26.81 -6.21 -16.72
C ASN A 188 26.95 -5.02 -15.76
N CYS A 189 26.09 -4.91 -14.74
CA CYS A 189 26.21 -3.83 -13.75
C CYS A 189 27.23 -4.18 -12.67
N ILE A 190 27.95 -3.17 -12.18
CA ILE A 190 28.81 -3.27 -10.99
C ILE A 190 28.17 -2.46 -9.88
N ILE A 191 27.83 -3.11 -8.77
CA ILE A 191 27.31 -2.47 -7.56
C ILE A 191 28.46 -2.45 -6.53
N GLY A 192 28.94 -1.26 -6.21
CA GLY A 192 30.01 -1.06 -5.22
C GLY A 192 29.56 -1.37 -3.79
N GLY A 193 30.53 -1.41 -2.87
CA GLY A 193 30.28 -1.69 -1.46
C GLY A 193 29.76 -0.50 -0.64
N GLY A 194 28.96 -0.81 0.38
CA GLY A 194 28.48 0.14 1.40
C GLY A 194 27.44 1.14 0.86
N ILE A 195 26.53 0.68 0.00
CA ILE A 195 25.50 1.54 -0.61
C ILE A 195 24.10 0.93 -0.54
N ARG A 196 23.10 1.81 -0.43
CA ARG A 196 21.66 1.48 -0.50
C ARG A 196 21.12 1.89 -1.87
N ILE A 197 20.59 0.94 -2.63
CA ILE A 197 19.77 1.21 -3.81
C ILE A 197 18.32 1.08 -3.36
N GLY A 198 17.57 2.18 -3.41
CA GLY A 198 16.20 2.24 -2.96
C GLY A 198 15.23 1.40 -3.80
N ARG A 199 14.08 1.09 -3.19
CA ARG A 199 12.99 0.27 -3.70
C ARG A 199 12.54 0.65 -5.11
N GLY A 200 12.17 -0.33 -5.94
CA GLY A 200 11.60 -0.09 -7.26
C GLY A 200 12.48 0.74 -8.18
N SER A 201 13.80 0.74 -7.94
CA SER A 201 14.76 1.46 -8.78
C SER A 201 15.13 0.65 -10.02
N VAL A 202 15.59 1.34 -11.05
CA VAL A 202 16.06 0.74 -12.30
C VAL A 202 17.51 1.15 -12.54
N ILE A 203 18.42 0.19 -12.54
CA ILE A 203 19.83 0.39 -12.91
C ILE A 203 19.99 -0.08 -14.36
N GLY A 204 20.25 0.85 -15.29
CA GLY A 204 20.44 0.49 -16.70
C GLY A 204 21.70 -0.36 -16.93
N ALA A 205 21.70 -1.18 -17.98
CA ALA A 205 22.81 -2.08 -18.29
C ALA A 205 24.18 -1.38 -18.45
N ASN A 206 25.26 -2.08 -18.10
CA ASN A 206 26.65 -1.61 -18.08
C ASN A 206 26.91 -0.41 -17.13
N SER A 207 26.09 -0.25 -16.08
CA SER A 207 26.26 0.83 -15.10
C SER A 207 27.18 0.44 -13.94
N VAL A 208 27.89 1.41 -13.38
CA VAL A 208 28.74 1.23 -12.19
C VAL A 208 28.21 2.10 -11.06
N VAL A 209 27.49 1.51 -10.11
CA VAL A 209 26.87 2.22 -9.00
C VAL A 209 27.89 2.38 -7.87
N THR A 210 28.31 3.63 -7.63
CA THR A 210 29.36 4.00 -6.66
C THR A 210 28.84 4.86 -5.50
N ARG A 211 27.51 4.97 -5.35
CA ARG A 211 26.83 5.79 -4.34
C ARG A 211 25.39 5.30 -4.19
N SER A 212 24.82 5.49 -3.00
CA SER A 212 23.42 5.19 -2.74
C SER A 212 22.46 5.94 -3.67
N LEU A 213 21.30 5.34 -3.92
CA LEU A 213 20.24 5.82 -4.80
C LEU A 213 18.91 5.78 -4.03
N PRO A 214 18.04 6.80 -4.14
CA PRO A 214 16.74 6.82 -3.48
C PRO A 214 15.73 5.89 -4.19
N ASP A 215 14.63 5.56 -3.53
CA ASP A 215 13.54 4.77 -4.10
C ASP A 215 12.98 5.37 -5.39
N TYR A 216 12.43 4.51 -6.25
CA TYR A 216 11.71 4.88 -7.47
C TYR A 216 12.52 5.87 -8.33
N CYS A 217 13.77 5.50 -8.63
CA CYS A 217 14.65 6.24 -9.53
C CYS A 217 15.19 5.35 -10.66
N VAL A 218 15.54 5.97 -11.79
CA VAL A 218 16.24 5.32 -12.90
C VAL A 218 17.66 5.89 -12.96
N ALA A 219 18.67 5.03 -12.86
CA ALA A 219 20.08 5.41 -12.89
C ALA A 219 20.85 4.66 -13.98
N VAL A 220 21.74 5.35 -14.69
CA VAL A 220 22.52 4.79 -15.82
C VAL A 220 23.97 5.28 -15.83
N GLY A 221 24.85 4.49 -16.43
CA GLY A 221 26.22 4.89 -16.80
C GLY A 221 27.30 4.49 -15.78
N SER A 222 28.55 4.83 -16.10
CA SER A 222 29.73 4.55 -15.29
C SER A 222 30.53 5.84 -15.05
N PRO A 223 30.54 6.39 -13.82
CA PRO A 223 29.72 6.02 -12.66
C PRO A 223 28.23 6.38 -12.84
N ALA A 224 27.34 5.62 -12.21
CA ALA A 224 25.89 5.73 -12.41
C ALA A 224 25.33 7.10 -11.97
N ARG A 225 24.42 7.64 -12.77
CA ARG A 225 23.72 8.91 -12.53
C ARG A 225 22.22 8.71 -12.70
N ILE A 226 21.44 9.30 -11.81
CA ILE A 226 19.98 9.34 -11.93
C ILE A 226 19.63 10.14 -13.19
N VAL A 227 18.65 9.66 -13.93
CA VAL A 227 18.11 10.30 -15.14
C VAL A 227 16.59 10.50 -15.09
N LYS A 228 15.88 9.72 -14.26
CA LYS A 228 14.46 9.89 -13.95
C LYS A 228 14.17 9.56 -12.48
N MET A 229 13.10 10.15 -11.94
CA MET A 229 12.54 9.82 -10.63
C MET A 229 11.02 9.91 -10.69
N PHE A 230 10.32 9.07 -9.93
CA PHE A 230 8.89 9.27 -9.69
C PHE A 230 8.66 10.53 -8.84
N ASP A 231 7.74 11.39 -9.26
CA ASP A 231 7.45 12.66 -8.60
C ASP A 231 5.99 12.72 -8.12
N THR A 232 5.78 13.16 -6.88
CA THR A 232 4.44 13.18 -6.27
C THR A 232 3.55 14.32 -6.76
N GLU A 233 4.13 15.45 -7.19
CA GLU A 233 3.35 16.58 -7.71
C GLU A 233 2.91 16.33 -9.16
N ALA A 234 3.79 15.75 -9.99
CA ALA A 234 3.45 15.34 -11.35
C ALA A 234 2.68 14.00 -11.41
N ALA A 235 2.67 13.22 -10.32
CA ALA A 235 2.15 11.85 -10.23
C ALA A 235 2.76 10.85 -11.25
N ASP A 236 3.94 11.16 -11.80
CA ASP A 236 4.59 10.44 -12.90
C ASP A 236 6.14 10.55 -12.83
N TRP A 237 6.83 9.83 -13.71
CA TRP A 237 8.28 9.78 -13.84
C TRP A 237 8.86 10.97 -14.63
N ILE A 238 9.31 11.99 -13.91
CA ILE A 238 10.00 13.14 -14.51
C ILE A 238 11.49 12.87 -14.72
N SER A 239 12.15 13.65 -15.58
CA SER A 239 13.62 13.61 -15.66
C SER A 239 14.24 14.40 -14.51
N ALA A 240 15.24 13.82 -13.85
CA ALA A 240 16.05 14.46 -12.83
C ALA A 240 17.49 13.98 -13.02
N ARG A 241 18.44 14.90 -13.19
CA ARG A 241 19.83 14.66 -13.61
C ARG A 241 20.82 15.43 -12.74
N THR A 242 20.46 16.64 -12.31
CA THR A 242 21.27 17.46 -11.41
C THR A 242 20.96 17.14 -9.94
N PRO A 243 21.90 17.38 -9.00
CA PRO A 243 21.63 17.28 -7.56
C PRO A 243 20.43 18.12 -7.12
N GLU A 244 20.24 19.30 -7.72
CA GLU A 244 19.17 20.24 -7.40
C GLU A 244 17.79 19.73 -7.85
N GLU A 245 17.71 19.10 -9.03
CA GLU A 245 16.48 18.44 -9.51
C GLU A 245 16.11 17.23 -8.63
N ILE A 246 17.11 16.42 -8.27
CA ILE A 246 16.94 15.24 -7.40
C ILE A 246 16.43 15.67 -6.02
N GLU A 247 17.04 16.69 -5.40
CA GLU A 247 16.60 17.19 -4.10
C GLU A 247 15.24 17.88 -4.17
N ALA A 248 14.89 18.53 -5.29
CA ALA A 248 13.54 19.07 -5.48
C ALA A 248 12.46 17.97 -5.51
N VAL A 249 12.72 16.83 -6.17
CA VAL A 249 11.83 15.64 -6.13
C VAL A 249 11.76 15.10 -4.69
N MET A 250 12.90 14.86 -4.04
CA MET A 250 12.93 14.31 -2.69
C MET A 250 12.23 15.21 -1.67
N ARG A 251 12.33 16.54 -1.83
CA ARG A 251 11.60 17.51 -1.02
C ARG A 251 10.09 17.39 -1.25
N ARG A 252 9.62 17.37 -2.51
CA ARG A 252 8.19 17.20 -2.82
C ARG A 252 7.62 15.91 -2.26
N ARG A 253 8.35 14.79 -2.34
CA ARG A 253 7.95 13.52 -1.71
C ARG A 253 7.72 13.65 -0.20
N ARG A 254 8.61 14.35 0.53
CA ARG A 254 8.50 14.58 1.99
C ARG A 254 7.44 15.61 2.38
N GLU A 255 7.22 16.65 1.56
CA GLU A 255 6.24 17.71 1.80
C GLU A 255 4.81 17.31 1.39
N ARG A 256 4.71 16.42 0.39
CA ARG A 256 3.47 15.95 -0.24
C ARG A 256 3.68 14.49 -0.70
N PRO A 257 3.62 13.51 0.23
CA PRO A 257 3.66 12.09 -0.13
C PRO A 257 2.43 11.67 -0.94
N VAL A 258 2.41 10.47 -1.50
CA VAL A 258 1.21 9.92 -2.17
C VAL A 258 0.16 9.56 -1.12
N LEU A 259 0.59 8.95 -0.01
CA LEU A 259 -0.29 8.39 1.02
C LEU A 259 0.13 8.82 2.43
N SER A 260 -0.83 9.29 3.23
CA SER A 260 -0.76 9.33 4.69
C SER A 260 -1.53 8.15 5.28
N ILE A 261 -0.88 7.35 6.12
CA ILE A 261 -1.55 6.34 6.96
C ILE A 261 -1.85 7.00 8.30
N CYS A 262 -3.13 7.29 8.52
CA CYS A 262 -3.65 8.12 9.61
C CYS A 262 -4.21 7.22 10.73
N ILE A 263 -3.47 7.09 11.83
CA ILE A 263 -3.80 6.25 12.98
C ILE A 263 -4.27 7.12 14.18
N PRO A 264 -5.57 7.20 14.48
CA PRO A 264 -6.04 7.70 15.78
C PRO A 264 -5.86 6.59 16.83
N THR A 265 -5.31 6.92 18.00
CA THR A 265 -5.11 5.93 19.07
C THR A 265 -5.59 6.43 20.43
N TYR A 266 -6.08 5.50 21.26
CA TYR A 266 -6.43 5.76 22.66
C TYR A 266 -6.37 4.49 23.50
N ASN A 267 -5.47 4.45 24.49
CA ASN A 267 -5.38 3.39 25.51
C ASN A 267 -5.16 1.98 24.91
N ARG A 268 -4.24 1.87 23.95
CA ARG A 268 -4.01 0.67 23.12
C ARG A 268 -2.52 0.42 22.83
N ALA A 269 -1.62 0.70 23.78
CA ALA A 269 -0.17 0.67 23.59
C ALA A 269 0.36 -0.62 22.89
N SER A 270 -0.19 -1.79 23.22
CA SER A 270 0.23 -3.08 22.64
C SER A 270 -0.23 -3.31 21.19
N ASP A 271 -1.44 -2.86 20.86
CA ASP A 271 -2.00 -3.00 19.52
C ASP A 271 -1.33 -1.99 18.58
N LEU A 272 -1.18 -0.74 19.02
CA LEU A 272 -0.47 0.30 18.26
C LEU A 272 0.96 -0.13 17.89
N LEU A 273 1.70 -0.77 18.81
CA LEU A 273 3.04 -1.28 18.51
C LEU A 273 3.03 -2.32 17.38
N ARG A 274 2.04 -3.22 17.36
CA ARG A 274 1.85 -4.23 16.31
C ARG A 274 1.42 -3.60 14.98
N CYS A 275 0.51 -2.63 15.03
CA CYS A 275 0.07 -1.82 13.88
C CYS A 275 1.28 -1.12 13.23
N LEU A 276 2.05 -0.36 14.01
CA LEU A 276 3.24 0.34 13.53
C LEU A 276 4.30 -0.60 12.95
N HIS A 277 4.55 -1.77 13.54
CA HIS A 277 5.44 -2.77 12.95
C HIS A 277 4.90 -3.33 11.63
N SER A 278 3.59 -3.62 11.51
CA SER A 278 2.99 -4.14 10.27
C SER A 278 3.16 -3.17 9.08
N ILE A 279 3.21 -1.87 9.37
CA ILE A 279 3.45 -0.80 8.40
C ILE A 279 4.94 -0.66 8.10
N VAL A 280 5.78 -0.44 9.12
CA VAL A 280 7.21 -0.10 8.91
C VAL A 280 8.01 -1.25 8.30
N MET A 281 7.68 -2.52 8.62
CA MET A 281 8.31 -3.67 7.97
C MET A 281 8.08 -3.70 6.46
N GLN A 282 6.97 -3.12 5.99
CA GLN A 282 6.71 -2.93 4.56
C GLN A 282 7.25 -1.59 4.06
N THR A 283 7.10 -0.47 4.77
CA THR A 283 7.39 0.87 4.21
C THR A 283 8.83 1.34 4.36
N GLY A 284 9.52 1.02 5.46
CA GLY A 284 10.86 1.54 5.74
C GLY A 284 10.98 3.07 5.59
N ASP A 285 12.04 3.52 4.92
CA ASP A 285 12.34 4.92 4.58
C ASP A 285 11.60 5.45 3.33
N CYS A 286 10.55 4.76 2.86
CA CYS A 286 9.80 5.13 1.65
C CYS A 286 9.16 6.52 1.75
N THR A 287 9.80 7.49 1.11
CA THR A 287 9.35 8.89 1.07
C THR A 287 8.03 9.14 0.33
N LEU A 288 7.43 8.13 -0.32
CA LEU A 288 6.10 8.25 -0.94
C LEU A 288 4.95 8.04 0.06
N ILE A 289 5.25 7.59 1.27
CA ILE A 289 4.29 7.34 2.35
C ILE A 289 4.70 8.17 3.57
N GLU A 290 3.71 8.62 4.34
CA GLU A 290 3.92 9.02 5.74
C GLU A 290 3.03 8.19 6.67
N ILE A 291 3.49 8.03 7.91
CA ILE A 291 2.71 7.47 9.01
C ILE A 291 2.43 8.63 9.96
N VAL A 292 1.16 8.86 10.28
CA VAL A 292 0.76 9.93 11.20
C VAL A 292 -0.11 9.38 12.31
N VAL A 293 0.28 9.62 13.57
CA VAL A 293 -0.38 9.07 14.76
C VAL A 293 -0.85 10.18 15.70
N SER A 294 -2.12 10.16 16.10
CA SER A 294 -2.68 11.09 17.09
C SER A 294 -3.11 10.33 18.34
N ASP A 295 -2.27 10.36 19.39
CA ASP A 295 -2.61 9.84 20.71
C ASP A 295 -3.62 10.77 21.39
N ASN A 296 -4.82 10.26 21.64
CA ASN A 296 -5.94 11.02 22.20
C ASN A 296 -5.87 11.16 23.73
N ALA A 297 -4.71 11.57 24.24
CA ALA A 297 -4.37 11.69 25.65
C ALA A 297 -4.49 10.36 26.43
N SER A 298 -3.95 9.27 25.87
CA SER A 298 -3.98 7.95 26.50
C SER A 298 -3.42 7.95 27.93
N PRO A 299 -4.01 7.18 28.86
CA PRO A 299 -3.53 7.05 30.25
C PRO A 299 -2.54 5.90 30.45
N ASP A 300 -2.29 5.08 29.41
CA ASP A 300 -1.41 3.91 29.43
C ASP A 300 -0.01 4.23 28.84
N GLY A 301 0.75 3.19 28.47
CA GLY A 301 2.09 3.31 27.89
C GLY A 301 2.16 3.81 26.45
N THR A 302 1.05 4.25 25.84
CA THR A 302 0.99 4.60 24.40
C THR A 302 2.04 5.66 24.00
N GLN A 303 2.24 6.69 24.81
CA GLN A 303 3.28 7.70 24.56
C GLN A 303 4.70 7.10 24.55
N GLN A 304 5.02 6.21 25.50
CA GLN A 304 6.34 5.59 25.59
C GLN A 304 6.59 4.64 24.40
N VAL A 305 5.56 3.96 23.91
CA VAL A 305 5.61 3.15 22.68
C VAL A 305 6.00 4.02 21.49
N LEU A 306 5.30 5.15 21.29
CA LEU A 306 5.58 6.08 20.19
C LEU A 306 7.00 6.66 20.26
N GLU A 307 7.44 7.12 21.43
CA GLU A 307 8.78 7.67 21.64
C GLU A 307 9.87 6.63 21.34
N THR A 308 9.70 5.39 21.85
CA THR A 308 10.66 4.30 21.64
C THR A 308 10.71 3.87 20.18
N PHE A 309 9.55 3.71 19.55
CA PHE A 309 9.41 3.27 18.17
C PHE A 309 10.00 4.31 17.20
N ALA A 310 9.70 5.60 17.40
CA ALA A 310 10.25 6.68 16.58
C ALA A 310 11.78 6.81 16.72
N ALA A 311 12.35 6.55 17.90
CA ALA A 311 13.79 6.52 18.10
C ALA A 311 14.45 5.35 17.34
N GLN A 312 13.82 4.17 17.34
CA GLN A 312 14.30 2.98 16.61
C GLN A 312 14.14 3.11 15.09
N HIS A 313 13.13 3.85 14.62
CA HIS A 313 12.78 3.99 13.21
C HIS A 313 12.93 5.43 12.70
N SER A 314 13.99 6.12 13.14
CA SER A 314 14.25 7.55 12.86
C SER A 314 14.47 7.93 11.38
N ASN A 315 14.64 6.95 10.50
CA ASN A 315 14.69 7.12 9.05
C ASN A 315 13.31 7.03 8.36
N CYS A 316 12.29 6.54 9.06
CA CYS A 316 10.93 6.40 8.54
C CYS A 316 10.19 7.75 8.62
N ASN A 317 9.26 8.00 7.69
CA ASN A 317 8.46 9.22 7.64
C ASN A 317 7.30 9.17 8.66
N LEU A 318 7.63 9.08 9.94
CA LEU A 318 6.69 8.99 11.06
C LEU A 318 6.52 10.36 11.75
N ARG A 319 5.27 10.81 11.86
CA ARG A 319 4.85 11.94 12.70
C ARG A 319 3.91 11.44 13.78
N TYR A 320 4.06 11.94 15.01
CA TYR A 320 3.12 11.65 16.08
C TYR A 320 3.01 12.82 17.05
N TRP A 321 1.89 12.90 17.75
CA TRP A 321 1.70 13.77 18.90
C TRP A 321 0.71 13.15 19.89
N ARG A 322 0.67 13.71 21.09
CA ARG A 322 -0.33 13.43 22.12
C ARG A 322 -1.18 14.67 22.37
N ASN A 323 -2.50 14.51 22.39
CA ASN A 323 -3.44 15.58 22.76
C ASN A 323 -3.29 15.92 24.26
N GLU A 324 -3.61 17.16 24.65
CA GLU A 324 -3.61 17.58 26.06
C GLU A 324 -4.71 16.86 26.86
N GLU A 325 -5.88 16.67 26.23
CA GLU A 325 -7.04 15.97 26.76
C GLU A 325 -7.67 15.03 25.71
N ASN A 326 -8.53 14.11 26.15
CA ASN A 326 -9.28 13.24 25.25
C ASN A 326 -10.46 14.01 24.64
N ILE A 327 -10.37 14.33 23.35
CA ILE A 327 -11.36 15.13 22.61
C ILE A 327 -12.51 14.28 21.99
N GLY A 328 -12.49 12.97 22.22
CA GLY A 328 -13.34 11.98 21.57
C GLY A 328 -12.81 11.52 20.20
N ALA A 329 -13.13 10.27 19.84
CA ALA A 329 -12.54 9.59 18.67
C ALA A 329 -12.73 10.35 17.34
N GLU A 330 -13.94 10.81 17.02
CA GLU A 330 -14.23 11.51 15.76
C GLU A 330 -13.50 12.86 15.67
N ARG A 331 -13.33 13.60 16.78
CA ARG A 331 -12.52 14.83 16.78
C ARG A 331 -11.03 14.53 16.61
N ASN A 332 -10.55 13.42 17.17
CA ASN A 332 -9.19 12.96 16.98
C ASN A 332 -8.93 12.57 15.51
N ILE A 333 -9.90 11.92 14.86
CA ILE A 333 -9.89 11.61 13.41
C ILE A 333 -9.83 12.90 12.57
N VAL A 334 -10.67 13.89 12.84
CA VAL A 334 -10.66 15.16 12.09
C VAL A 334 -9.31 15.88 12.25
N LYS A 335 -8.83 16.03 13.50
CA LYS A 335 -7.51 16.65 13.77
C LYS A 335 -6.37 15.93 13.04
N LEU A 336 -6.42 14.61 12.99
CA LEU A 336 -5.42 13.76 12.35
C LEU A 336 -5.42 13.92 10.82
N LEU A 337 -6.61 14.02 10.20
CA LEU A 337 -6.76 14.29 8.77
C LEU A 337 -6.33 15.73 8.40
N ASP A 338 -6.62 16.72 9.25
CA ASP A 338 -6.18 18.11 9.06
C ASP A 338 -4.65 18.27 9.08
N GLU A 339 -3.94 17.38 9.77
CA GLU A 339 -2.47 17.37 9.89
C GLU A 339 -1.77 16.52 8.80
N ALA A 340 -2.52 15.73 8.02
CA ALA A 340 -1.97 14.85 6.98
C ALA A 340 -1.50 15.64 5.75
N ARG A 341 -0.39 15.20 5.13
CA ARG A 341 0.27 15.84 3.98
C ARG A 341 0.09 15.10 2.65
N GLY A 342 -0.27 13.82 2.71
CA GLY A 342 -0.42 12.96 1.54
C GLY A 342 -1.49 13.46 0.58
N ASP A 343 -1.36 13.14 -0.71
CA ASP A 343 -2.46 13.35 -1.68
C ASP A 343 -3.71 12.58 -1.27
N TYR A 344 -3.50 11.39 -0.72
CA TYR A 344 -4.52 10.50 -0.19
C TYR A 344 -4.26 10.21 1.29
N MET A 345 -5.34 10.09 2.06
CA MET A 345 -5.32 9.85 3.51
C MET A 345 -6.10 8.57 3.80
N LEU A 346 -5.41 7.49 4.15
CA LEU A 346 -6.00 6.27 4.66
C LEU A 346 -6.25 6.45 6.16
N LEU A 347 -7.50 6.39 6.60
CA LEU A 347 -7.80 6.14 8.01
C LEU A 347 -7.43 4.70 8.34
N HIS A 348 -6.82 4.46 9.50
CA HIS A 348 -6.37 3.12 9.90
C HIS A 348 -6.55 2.91 11.41
N GLY A 349 -7.21 1.82 11.80
CA GLY A 349 -7.37 1.44 13.22
C GLY A 349 -6.02 1.11 13.85
N ASP A 350 -5.83 1.49 15.12
CA ASP A 350 -4.64 1.12 15.89
C ASP A 350 -4.66 -0.35 16.34
N ASP A 351 -5.79 -1.03 16.17
CA ASP A 351 -6.00 -2.46 16.35
C ASP A 351 -6.11 -3.29 15.06
N ASP A 352 -5.81 -2.66 13.92
CA ASP A 352 -5.69 -3.31 12.61
C ASP A 352 -4.22 -3.48 12.22
N PHE A 353 -3.88 -4.59 11.57
CA PHE A 353 -2.52 -4.96 11.19
C PHE A 353 -2.48 -5.32 9.71
N PHE A 354 -1.71 -4.58 8.91
CA PHE A 354 -1.55 -4.92 7.50
C PHE A 354 -0.95 -6.32 7.35
N HIS A 355 -1.54 -7.13 6.46
CA HIS A 355 -0.84 -8.29 5.92
C HIS A 355 0.40 -7.82 5.14
N ASP A 356 1.44 -8.64 5.11
CA ASP A 356 2.63 -8.37 4.31
C ASP A 356 2.28 -8.32 2.80
N MET A 357 3.11 -7.62 2.02
CA MET A 357 2.91 -7.38 0.59
C MET A 357 1.58 -6.68 0.20
N THR A 358 1.01 -5.85 1.07
CA THR A 358 -0.24 -5.10 0.79
C THR A 358 -0.02 -3.62 0.53
N ILE A 359 0.89 -2.95 1.25
CA ILE A 359 1.00 -1.48 1.20
C ILE A 359 1.55 -0.97 -0.13
N MET A 360 2.52 -1.67 -0.74
CA MET A 360 3.07 -1.24 -2.04
C MET A 360 2.08 -1.42 -3.21
N PRO A 361 1.33 -2.55 -3.32
CA PRO A 361 0.20 -2.64 -4.24
C PRO A 361 -0.89 -1.60 -3.99
N LEU A 362 -1.22 -1.30 -2.73
CA LEU A 362 -2.18 -0.24 -2.40
C LEU A 362 -1.70 1.13 -2.88
N LEU A 363 -0.42 1.46 -2.68
CA LEU A 363 0.20 2.68 -3.18
C LEU A 363 0.11 2.80 -4.70
N HIS A 364 0.29 1.69 -5.42
CA HIS A 364 0.10 1.63 -6.87
C HIS A 364 -1.37 1.90 -7.27
N LEU A 365 -2.33 1.22 -6.62
CA LEU A 365 -3.76 1.41 -6.89
C LEU A 365 -4.22 2.85 -6.63
N ILE A 366 -3.75 3.47 -5.54
CA ILE A 366 -3.99 4.91 -5.27
C ILE A 366 -3.42 5.77 -6.40
N ASN A 367 -2.19 5.50 -6.84
CA ASN A 367 -1.55 6.32 -7.88
C ASN A 367 -2.20 6.17 -9.27
N THR A 368 -2.77 5.01 -9.60
CA THR A 368 -3.46 4.78 -10.87
C THR A 368 -4.93 5.21 -10.86
N ASN A 369 -5.58 5.30 -9.69
CA ASN A 369 -6.99 5.69 -9.54
C ASN A 369 -7.17 7.14 -9.01
N ARG A 370 -6.28 8.06 -9.41
CA ARG A 370 -6.33 9.48 -8.98
C ARG A 370 -7.57 10.27 -9.45
N SER A 371 -8.38 9.68 -10.33
CA SER A 371 -9.72 10.18 -10.68
C SER A 371 -10.76 9.99 -9.55
N SER A 372 -10.48 9.15 -8.56
CA SER A 372 -11.38 8.88 -7.43
C SER A 372 -11.11 9.82 -6.26
N SER A 373 -12.18 10.32 -5.64
CA SER A 373 -12.14 11.12 -4.40
C SER A 373 -12.15 10.26 -3.14
N VAL A 374 -12.73 9.06 -3.25
CA VAL A 374 -12.77 8.03 -2.23
C VAL A 374 -12.25 6.72 -2.82
N ILE A 375 -11.34 6.06 -2.12
CA ILE A 375 -10.98 4.67 -2.39
C ILE A 375 -11.40 3.85 -1.17
N PHE A 376 -12.32 2.90 -1.39
CA PHE A 376 -12.90 2.03 -0.38
C PHE A 376 -12.23 0.66 -0.44
N ILE A 377 -11.69 0.17 0.68
CA ILE A 377 -11.15 -1.19 0.78
C ILE A 377 -12.25 -2.08 1.37
N ASP A 378 -12.85 -2.93 0.55
CA ASP A 378 -13.83 -3.92 0.99
C ASP A 378 -13.11 -5.11 1.61
N VAL A 379 -12.88 -5.01 2.92
CA VAL A 379 -12.17 -6.02 3.71
C VAL A 379 -12.98 -7.30 3.93
N LEU A 380 -14.25 -7.33 3.56
CA LEU A 380 -15.14 -8.48 3.70
C LEU A 380 -15.21 -9.33 2.42
N ASN A 381 -14.55 -8.91 1.34
CA ASN A 381 -14.53 -9.58 0.05
C ASN A 381 -13.08 -9.68 -0.46
N ASP A 382 -12.56 -10.89 -0.64
CA ASP A 382 -11.16 -11.13 -1.05
C ASP A 382 -11.05 -11.68 -2.49
N ASN A 383 -11.97 -11.29 -3.38
CA ASN A 383 -11.96 -11.74 -4.79
C ASN A 383 -10.93 -11.00 -5.69
N ALA A 384 -10.10 -10.13 -5.09
CA ALA A 384 -9.04 -9.33 -5.71
C ALA A 384 -9.49 -8.40 -6.85
N GLN A 385 -10.80 -8.18 -7.05
CA GLN A 385 -11.30 -7.24 -8.04
C GLN A 385 -11.12 -5.79 -7.59
N VAL A 386 -10.97 -4.90 -8.58
CA VAL A 386 -10.98 -3.45 -8.39
C VAL A 386 -12.08 -2.88 -9.27
N GLU A 387 -13.07 -2.27 -8.64
CA GLU A 387 -14.27 -1.73 -9.27
C GLU A 387 -14.20 -0.20 -9.19
N SER A 388 -14.69 0.51 -10.21
CA SER A 388 -14.84 1.97 -10.16
C SER A 388 -16.27 2.37 -10.48
N GLY A 389 -16.75 3.42 -9.84
CA GLY A 389 -18.11 3.92 -10.00
C GLY A 389 -18.20 5.42 -9.73
N GLU A 390 -19.38 5.99 -9.99
CA GLU A 390 -19.61 7.41 -9.79
C GLU A 390 -20.92 7.69 -9.05
N GLY A 391 -20.88 8.64 -8.13
CA GLY A 391 -22.06 9.19 -7.45
C GLY A 391 -22.50 8.43 -6.19
N LEU A 392 -23.36 9.09 -5.42
CA LEU A 392 -23.75 8.66 -4.07
C LEU A 392 -24.56 7.35 -4.07
N ASP A 393 -25.50 7.20 -5.00
CA ASP A 393 -26.33 5.99 -5.12
C ASP A 393 -25.47 4.74 -5.38
N ALA A 394 -24.54 4.83 -6.32
CA ALA A 394 -23.63 3.73 -6.66
C ALA A 394 -22.66 3.41 -5.51
N PHE A 395 -22.15 4.45 -4.83
CA PHE A 395 -21.27 4.24 -3.68
C PHE A 395 -22.00 3.61 -2.49
N ILE A 396 -23.21 4.07 -2.14
CA ILE A 396 -24.00 3.48 -1.06
C ILE A 396 -24.39 2.04 -1.41
N ALA A 397 -24.81 1.76 -2.64
CA ALA A 397 -25.09 0.40 -3.09
C ALA A 397 -23.86 -0.52 -3.04
N ARG A 398 -22.65 0.02 -3.22
CA ARG A 398 -21.40 -0.76 -3.19
C ARG A 398 -20.82 -0.93 -1.78
N ALA A 399 -20.67 0.16 -1.04
CA ALA A 399 -19.95 0.19 0.25
C ALA A 399 -20.89 0.06 1.47
N SER A 400 -22.15 0.50 1.35
CA SER A 400 -23.17 0.41 2.42
C SER A 400 -22.62 0.94 3.77
N ILE A 401 -23.08 0.41 4.89
CA ILE A 401 -22.56 0.68 6.24
C ILE A 401 -21.13 0.14 6.46
N ASN A 402 -20.61 -0.71 5.57
CA ASN A 402 -19.21 -1.16 5.63
C ASN A 402 -18.22 -0.03 5.33
N SER A 403 -18.66 1.07 4.68
CA SER A 403 -17.92 2.35 4.64
C SER A 403 -17.61 2.93 6.04
N GLY A 404 -18.23 2.39 7.09
CA GLY A 404 -17.94 2.68 8.50
C GLY A 404 -16.72 1.97 9.09
N PHE A 405 -16.17 0.93 8.45
CA PHE A 405 -14.91 0.32 8.90
C PHE A 405 -13.76 1.32 8.73
N LEU A 406 -13.03 1.64 9.80
CA LEU A 406 -12.07 2.76 9.79
C LEU A 406 -10.94 2.53 8.78
N SER A 407 -10.33 1.34 8.79
CA SER A 407 -9.27 0.93 7.84
C SER A 407 -9.72 0.72 6.40
N SER A 408 -11.02 0.86 6.12
CA SER A 408 -11.56 0.73 4.76
C SER A 408 -11.58 2.04 3.97
N VAL A 409 -11.16 3.18 4.56
CA VAL A 409 -11.46 4.52 4.02
C VAL A 409 -10.21 5.29 3.64
N ILE A 410 -10.07 5.57 2.34
CA ILE A 410 -9.05 6.48 1.81
C ILE A 410 -9.73 7.69 1.17
N LEU A 411 -9.35 8.90 1.59
CA LEU A 411 -9.87 10.18 1.09
C LEU A 411 -8.80 10.97 0.32
N GLU A 412 -9.17 11.58 -0.79
CA GLU A 412 -8.34 12.58 -1.47
C GLU A 412 -8.28 13.88 -0.65
N ARG A 413 -7.07 14.27 -0.20
CA ARG A 413 -6.87 15.45 0.67
C ARG A 413 -7.34 16.74 0.01
N ALA A 414 -7.09 16.91 -1.29
CA ALA A 414 -7.49 18.11 -2.02
C ALA A 414 -9.02 18.34 -2.04
N ILE A 415 -9.83 17.28 -1.92
CA ILE A 415 -11.30 17.38 -1.81
C ILE A 415 -11.71 17.60 -0.34
N TYR A 416 -11.05 16.92 0.60
CA TYR A 416 -11.25 17.12 2.05
C TYR A 416 -10.97 18.56 2.50
N GLU A 417 -9.91 19.19 2.00
CA GLU A 417 -9.56 20.58 2.31
C GLU A 417 -10.61 21.60 1.86
N GLN A 418 -11.45 21.26 0.87
CA GLN A 418 -12.52 22.12 0.38
C GLN A 418 -13.83 21.99 1.18
N MET A 419 -13.90 21.08 2.16
CA MET A 419 -15.08 20.88 2.99
C MET A 419 -15.23 21.98 4.04
N GLU A 420 -16.42 22.59 4.11
CA GLU A 420 -16.70 23.72 5.01
C GLU A 420 -16.87 23.29 6.47
N ASP A 421 -17.54 22.15 6.73
CA ASP A 421 -17.77 21.61 8.07
C ASP A 421 -17.34 20.14 8.15
N LYS A 422 -16.04 19.92 8.35
CA LYS A 422 -15.44 18.61 8.61
C LYS A 422 -15.94 17.96 9.91
N SER A 423 -16.51 18.75 10.82
CA SER A 423 -17.02 18.31 12.13
C SER A 423 -18.52 17.98 12.13
N ALA A 424 -19.19 18.09 10.98
CA ALA A 424 -20.58 17.69 10.85
C ALA A 424 -20.75 16.22 11.26
N PHE A 425 -21.86 15.91 11.93
CA PHE A 425 -22.20 14.56 12.40
C PHE A 425 -21.26 13.94 13.45
N ILE A 426 -20.31 14.69 14.02
CA ILE A 426 -19.62 14.24 15.25
C ILE A 426 -20.67 13.95 16.35
N GLY A 427 -20.52 12.80 17.01
CA GLY A 427 -21.54 12.19 17.86
C GLY A 427 -22.49 11.24 17.12
N THR A 428 -22.15 10.81 15.89
CA THR A 428 -22.78 9.63 15.25
C THR A 428 -21.96 8.35 15.41
N GLY A 429 -20.66 8.46 15.69
CA GLY A 429 -19.70 7.35 15.54
C GLY A 429 -19.25 7.13 14.10
N PHE A 430 -19.77 7.91 13.14
CA PHE A 430 -19.61 7.71 11.70
C PHE A 430 -19.34 9.03 10.94
N ASN A 431 -18.75 10.06 11.58
CA ASN A 431 -18.32 11.29 10.89
C ASN A 431 -17.50 11.01 9.61
N HIS A 432 -16.67 9.97 9.57
CA HIS A 432 -15.91 9.57 8.37
C HIS A 432 -16.79 9.07 7.21
N ILE A 433 -18.01 8.58 7.46
CA ILE A 433 -18.99 8.29 6.39
C ILE A 433 -19.53 9.59 5.81
N TYR A 434 -19.80 10.61 6.63
CA TYR A 434 -20.14 11.95 6.12
C TYR A 434 -19.02 12.51 5.24
N LEU A 435 -17.75 12.39 5.66
CA LEU A 435 -16.60 12.84 4.87
C LEU A 435 -16.51 12.13 3.51
N GLN A 436 -16.72 10.81 3.45
CA GLN A 436 -16.75 10.06 2.19
C GLN A 436 -17.87 10.55 1.25
N LEU A 437 -19.09 10.71 1.76
CA LEU A 437 -20.23 11.15 0.96
C LEU A 437 -20.10 12.61 0.51
N GLU A 438 -19.58 13.51 1.34
CA GLU A 438 -19.30 14.89 0.92
C GLU A 438 -18.15 14.97 -0.10
N ALA A 439 -17.17 14.05 -0.06
CA ALA A 439 -16.12 13.94 -1.07
C ALA A 439 -16.68 13.50 -2.43
N ILE A 440 -17.47 12.41 -2.45
CA ILE A 440 -18.13 11.91 -3.66
C ILE A 440 -19.08 12.94 -4.23
N ARG A 441 -19.84 13.67 -3.39
CA ARG A 441 -20.70 14.76 -3.83
C ARG A 441 -19.94 15.89 -4.56
N ARG A 442 -18.65 16.09 -4.25
CA ARG A 442 -17.80 17.12 -4.87
C ARG A 442 -17.06 16.61 -6.10
N LYS A 443 -16.58 15.37 -6.08
CA LYS A 443 -15.89 14.69 -7.18
C LYS A 443 -16.42 13.24 -7.24
N PRO A 444 -17.40 12.94 -8.12
CA PRO A 444 -18.21 11.72 -8.08
C PRO A 444 -17.49 10.38 -8.13
N GLY A 445 -16.27 10.32 -8.69
CA GLY A 445 -15.52 9.07 -8.82
C GLY A 445 -15.14 8.44 -7.49
N PHE A 446 -15.39 7.13 -7.37
CA PHE A 446 -14.85 6.28 -6.32
C PHE A 446 -14.27 4.99 -6.90
N THR A 447 -13.37 4.36 -6.16
CA THR A 447 -12.84 3.02 -6.47
C THR A 447 -13.07 2.11 -5.26
N ALA A 448 -13.57 0.89 -5.48
CA ALA A 448 -13.67 -0.16 -4.48
C ALA A 448 -12.62 -1.25 -4.75
N ILE A 449 -11.88 -1.66 -3.72
CA ILE A 449 -10.85 -2.70 -3.79
C ILE A 449 -11.30 -3.88 -2.94
N ASN A 450 -11.51 -5.02 -3.57
CA ASN A 450 -12.00 -6.24 -2.92
C ASN A 450 -10.80 -7.05 -2.44
N LYS A 451 -10.29 -6.73 -1.25
CA LYS A 451 -9.16 -7.44 -0.67
C LYS A 451 -9.16 -7.41 0.86
N SER A 452 -8.97 -8.57 1.47
CA SER A 452 -8.62 -8.68 2.89
C SER A 452 -7.18 -8.21 3.07
N MET A 453 -7.00 -6.92 3.40
CA MET A 453 -5.67 -6.34 3.60
C MET A 453 -5.18 -6.39 5.06
N PHE A 454 -6.04 -6.75 6.01
CA PHE A 454 -5.77 -6.62 7.45
C PHE A 454 -6.08 -7.88 8.25
N ALA A 455 -5.25 -8.17 9.23
CA ALA A 455 -5.62 -8.91 10.42
C ALA A 455 -6.10 -7.93 11.51
N TYR A 456 -6.92 -8.40 12.44
CA TYR A 456 -7.59 -7.59 13.47
C TYR A 456 -7.18 -8.08 14.85
N ALA A 457 -7.12 -7.19 15.85
CA ALA A 457 -6.91 -7.62 17.24
C ALA A 457 -8.13 -8.36 17.83
N GLY A 458 -9.31 -8.19 17.25
CA GLY A 458 -10.53 -8.90 17.65
C GLY A 458 -11.21 -8.33 18.90
N ASN A 459 -11.14 -7.01 19.08
CA ASN A 459 -11.73 -6.32 20.24
C ASN A 459 -13.26 -6.41 20.26
N ASP A 460 -13.84 -6.62 21.45
CA ASP A 460 -15.30 -6.61 21.62
C ASP A 460 -15.90 -5.20 21.40
N PRO A 461 -17.04 -5.10 20.71
CA PRO A 461 -17.74 -3.83 20.51
C PRO A 461 -18.32 -3.30 21.82
N ALA A 462 -17.68 -2.30 22.40
CA ALA A 462 -18.05 -1.69 23.68
C ALA A 462 -17.95 -0.15 23.65
N GLY A 463 -18.58 0.51 24.63
CA GLY A 463 -18.47 1.97 24.82
C GLY A 463 -19.44 2.82 24.00
N TYR A 464 -20.36 2.21 23.25
CA TYR A 464 -21.40 2.89 22.47
C TYR A 464 -22.76 2.16 22.53
N ASN A 465 -23.83 2.89 22.20
CA ASN A 465 -25.16 2.31 22.02
C ASN A 465 -25.35 1.88 20.56
N PHE A 466 -25.65 0.60 20.36
CA PHE A 466 -25.70 -0.02 19.03
C PHE A 466 -26.78 0.58 18.14
N GLY A 467 -27.97 0.85 18.68
CA GLY A 467 -29.07 1.46 17.94
C GLY A 467 -28.77 2.91 17.54
N GLU A 468 -28.23 3.70 18.48
CA GLU A 468 -27.88 5.10 18.21
C GLU A 468 -26.80 5.24 17.13
N TYR A 469 -25.82 4.33 17.08
CA TYR A 469 -24.75 4.39 16.07
C TYR A 469 -25.24 3.82 14.73
N PHE A 470 -25.62 2.54 14.71
CA PHE A 470 -25.86 1.78 13.48
C PHE A 470 -27.22 2.07 12.85
N ILE A 471 -28.21 2.58 13.58
CA ILE A 471 -29.50 3.01 13.01
C ILE A 471 -29.60 4.54 12.97
N ALA A 472 -29.61 5.19 14.13
CA ALA A 472 -29.95 6.61 14.21
C ALA A 472 -28.87 7.49 13.58
N GLY A 473 -27.60 7.24 13.91
CA GLY A 473 -26.42 7.97 13.45
C GLY A 473 -26.20 7.84 11.95
N TYR A 474 -26.10 6.61 11.45
CA TYR A 474 -25.94 6.34 10.02
C TYR A 474 -27.08 6.93 9.17
N LEU A 475 -28.35 6.68 9.53
CA LEU A 475 -29.48 7.23 8.77
C LEU A 475 -29.60 8.75 8.90
N ARG A 476 -29.12 9.36 9.99
CA ARG A 476 -29.01 10.82 10.12
C ARG A 476 -28.01 11.40 9.12
N ILE A 477 -26.91 10.69 8.83
CA ILE A 477 -25.97 11.08 7.77
C ILE A 477 -26.64 10.91 6.40
N LEU A 478 -27.20 9.74 6.07
CA LEU A 478 -27.77 9.52 4.73
C LEU A 478 -28.91 10.49 4.38
N ARG A 479 -29.80 10.79 5.34
CA ARG A 479 -30.88 11.78 5.16
C ARG A 479 -30.38 13.20 4.85
N HIS A 480 -29.17 13.56 5.28
CA HIS A 480 -28.55 14.82 4.88
C HIS A 480 -28.34 14.90 3.37
N PHE A 481 -28.10 13.76 2.72
CA PHE A 481 -27.80 13.68 1.29
C PHE A 481 -29.03 13.47 0.38
N GLU A 482 -30.22 13.22 0.91
CA GLU A 482 -31.48 13.10 0.12
C GLU A 482 -31.74 14.30 -0.80
N GLN A 483 -31.35 15.50 -0.36
CA GLN A 483 -31.46 16.75 -1.14
C GLN A 483 -30.11 17.22 -1.71
N ARG A 484 -29.06 16.38 -1.59
CA ARG A 484 -27.68 16.68 -2.01
C ARG A 484 -27.11 15.63 -2.98
N GLY A 485 -27.94 14.74 -3.52
CA GLY A 485 -27.58 13.81 -4.60
C GLY A 485 -27.74 12.32 -4.31
N LEU A 486 -28.14 11.92 -3.09
CA LEU A 486 -28.55 10.54 -2.80
C LEU A 486 -30.05 10.41 -3.10
N SER A 487 -30.46 9.44 -3.92
CA SER A 487 -31.87 9.25 -4.23
C SER A 487 -32.67 8.61 -3.09
N ALA A 488 -33.96 8.90 -3.04
CA ALA A 488 -34.87 8.28 -2.08
C ALA A 488 -34.98 6.75 -2.26
N GLU A 489 -34.78 6.25 -3.49
CA GLU A 489 -34.76 4.80 -3.76
C GLU A 489 -33.47 4.16 -3.25
N ALA A 490 -32.31 4.80 -3.45
CA ALA A 490 -31.05 4.33 -2.88
C ALA A 490 -31.08 4.30 -1.35
N LEU A 491 -31.62 5.35 -0.69
CA LEU A 491 -31.81 5.35 0.76
C LEU A 491 -32.76 4.23 1.23
N LYS A 492 -33.87 4.01 0.53
CA LYS A 492 -34.83 2.96 0.89
C LYS A 492 -34.25 1.56 0.71
N HIS A 493 -33.53 1.32 -0.39
CA HIS A 493 -32.79 0.10 -0.62
C HIS A 493 -31.77 -0.13 0.49
N GLU A 494 -30.97 0.88 0.81
CA GLU A 494 -29.93 0.79 1.84
C GLU A 494 -30.50 0.50 3.22
N LYS A 495 -31.61 1.14 3.61
CA LYS A 495 -32.33 0.83 4.86
C LYS A 495 -32.67 -0.66 5.00
N GLY A 496 -33.10 -1.30 3.92
CA GLY A 496 -33.39 -2.74 3.90
C GLY A 496 -32.11 -3.59 3.93
N ASN A 497 -31.12 -3.21 3.13
CA ASN A 497 -29.82 -3.87 3.03
C ASN A 497 -29.09 -3.88 4.38
N MET A 498 -28.80 -2.72 4.97
CA MET A 498 -28.09 -2.58 6.24
C MET A 498 -28.79 -3.30 7.41
N LEU A 499 -30.13 -3.38 7.36
CA LEU A 499 -30.92 -4.07 8.37
C LEU A 499 -30.67 -5.58 8.30
N ALA A 500 -30.75 -6.15 7.10
CA ALA A 500 -30.56 -7.58 6.86
C ALA A 500 -29.08 -8.02 6.99
N SER A 501 -28.13 -7.24 6.46
CA SER A 501 -26.72 -7.61 6.37
C SER A 501 -25.92 -7.33 7.64
N THR A 502 -26.27 -6.28 8.39
CA THR A 502 -25.47 -5.82 9.55
C THR A 502 -26.28 -5.78 10.84
N ILE A 503 -27.39 -5.04 10.89
CA ILE A 503 -28.08 -4.74 12.16
C ILE A 503 -28.65 -6.01 12.81
N LEU A 504 -29.44 -6.80 12.09
CA LEU A 504 -30.09 -7.98 12.67
C LEU A 504 -29.07 -9.07 13.06
N PRO A 505 -28.08 -9.43 12.21
CA PRO A 505 -27.02 -10.38 12.61
C PRO A 505 -26.26 -9.94 13.86
N TRP A 506 -25.87 -8.66 13.97
CA TRP A 506 -25.18 -8.15 15.17
C TRP A 506 -26.08 -8.07 16.39
N TYR A 507 -27.34 -7.61 16.25
CA TYR A 507 -28.30 -7.59 17.36
C TYR A 507 -28.47 -8.99 17.95
N LYS A 508 -28.67 -10.01 17.09
CA LYS A 508 -28.73 -11.42 17.51
C LYS A 508 -27.47 -11.83 18.25
N ARG A 509 -26.30 -11.55 17.67
CA ARG A 509 -25.01 -11.90 18.28
C ARG A 509 -24.80 -11.26 19.66
N ILE A 510 -25.13 -9.98 19.81
CA ILE A 510 -25.00 -9.25 21.09
C ILE A 510 -25.88 -9.89 22.16
N VAL A 511 -27.14 -10.20 21.84
CA VAL A 511 -28.09 -10.82 22.78
C VAL A 511 -27.71 -12.27 23.12
N GLU A 512 -27.43 -13.11 22.13
CA GLU A 512 -27.15 -14.54 22.35
C GLU A 512 -25.79 -14.81 22.99
N GLN A 513 -24.77 -14.00 22.66
CA GLN A 513 -23.41 -14.15 23.23
C GLN A 513 -23.20 -13.30 24.50
N GLY A 514 -24.18 -12.48 24.88
CA GLY A 514 -24.11 -11.61 26.07
C GLY A 514 -23.01 -10.55 25.98
N LEU A 515 -22.78 -9.99 24.78
CA LEU A 515 -21.73 -8.98 24.56
C LEU A 515 -22.07 -7.69 25.33
N GLY A 516 -21.04 -6.99 25.83
CA GLY A 516 -21.16 -5.78 26.65
C GLY A 516 -21.64 -4.50 25.92
N THR A 517 -22.22 -4.63 24.73
CA THR A 517 -22.69 -3.52 23.89
C THR A 517 -24.04 -3.00 24.40
N ASP A 518 -24.23 -1.68 24.46
CA ASP A 518 -25.51 -1.11 24.93
C ASP A 518 -26.63 -1.24 23.88
N LEU A 519 -27.74 -1.87 24.28
CA LEU A 519 -28.98 -2.05 23.52
C LEU A 519 -30.17 -1.26 24.10
N THR A 520 -29.93 -0.35 25.04
CA THR A 520 -30.97 0.49 25.66
C THR A 520 -31.72 1.28 24.58
N GLY A 521 -33.06 1.25 24.62
CA GLY A 521 -33.90 1.96 23.65
C GLY A 521 -33.95 1.37 22.23
N PHE A 522 -33.32 0.22 21.96
CA PHE A 522 -33.21 -0.31 20.58
C PHE A 522 -34.56 -0.50 19.86
N GLU A 523 -35.61 -0.98 20.54
CA GLU A 523 -36.96 -1.10 19.96
C GLU A 523 -37.57 0.25 19.59
N ASP A 524 -37.33 1.30 20.39
CA ASP A 524 -37.85 2.65 20.15
C ASP A 524 -37.09 3.33 19.00
N ILE A 525 -35.76 3.17 18.95
CA ILE A 525 -34.91 3.66 17.85
C ILE A 525 -35.29 2.99 16.53
N TYR A 526 -35.45 1.66 16.55
CA TYR A 526 -35.93 0.89 15.40
C TYR A 526 -37.30 1.40 14.92
N THR A 527 -38.26 1.55 15.84
CA THR A 527 -39.60 2.08 15.54
C THR A 527 -39.54 3.49 14.94
N ALA A 528 -38.74 4.40 15.51
CA ALA A 528 -38.61 5.77 15.02
C ALA A 528 -38.05 5.87 13.58
N HIS A 529 -37.26 4.88 13.13
CA HIS A 529 -36.61 4.89 11.82
C HIS A 529 -37.26 3.96 10.77
N TYR A 530 -37.98 2.90 11.21
CA TYR A 530 -38.48 1.85 10.33
C TYR A 530 -40.01 1.65 10.32
N LYS A 531 -40.80 2.33 11.17
CA LYS A 531 -42.27 2.16 11.25
C LYS A 531 -43.03 2.24 9.91
N ASP A 532 -42.52 2.99 8.94
CA ASP A 532 -43.16 3.23 7.65
C ASP A 532 -42.69 2.24 6.55
N GLU A 533 -41.79 1.31 6.88
CA GLU A 533 -41.26 0.29 5.96
C GLU A 533 -42.15 -0.97 5.92
N PRO A 534 -42.28 -1.64 4.76
CA PRO A 534 -43.20 -2.78 4.58
C PRO A 534 -42.84 -4.02 5.42
N TYR A 535 -41.60 -4.12 5.90
CA TYR A 535 -41.08 -5.21 6.74
C TYR A 535 -41.07 -4.89 8.24
N TYR A 536 -41.57 -3.72 8.65
CA TYR A 536 -41.50 -3.22 10.03
C TYR A 536 -42.00 -4.21 11.09
N GLU A 537 -43.26 -4.62 11.00
CA GLU A 537 -43.92 -5.48 12.00
C GLU A 537 -43.24 -6.85 12.13
N ALA A 538 -42.81 -7.43 11.00
CA ALA A 538 -42.15 -8.73 10.97
C ALA A 538 -40.79 -8.69 11.67
N VAL A 539 -40.00 -7.64 11.45
CA VAL A 539 -38.70 -7.47 12.10
C VAL A 539 -38.87 -7.06 13.58
N LEU A 540 -39.86 -6.23 13.93
CA LEU A 540 -40.14 -5.92 15.33
C LEU A 540 -40.54 -7.17 16.14
N ALA A 541 -41.36 -8.05 15.56
CA ALA A 541 -41.69 -9.34 16.15
C ALA A 541 -40.44 -10.20 16.39
N TRP A 542 -39.53 -10.26 15.39
CA TRP A 542 -38.27 -10.99 15.50
C TRP A 542 -37.31 -10.41 16.56
N ILE A 543 -37.16 -9.08 16.64
CA ILE A 543 -36.35 -8.40 17.66
C ILE A 543 -36.82 -8.79 19.07
N ARG A 544 -38.14 -8.85 19.28
CA ARG A 544 -38.77 -9.26 20.55
C ARG A 544 -38.70 -10.75 20.82
N ASP A 545 -38.49 -11.56 19.80
CA ASP A 545 -38.29 -13.01 19.93
C ASP A 545 -36.87 -13.29 20.43
N VAL A 546 -35.86 -12.76 19.73
CA VAL A 546 -34.44 -12.86 20.11
C VAL A 546 -34.18 -12.34 21.54
N LYS A 547 -34.86 -11.26 21.96
CA LYS A 547 -34.75 -10.67 23.30
C LYS A 547 -35.38 -11.53 24.42
N ARG A 548 -36.10 -12.61 24.08
CA ARG A 548 -36.64 -13.59 25.04
C ARG A 548 -35.80 -14.87 24.98
N PRO A 549 -34.69 -14.97 25.75
CA PRO A 549 -34.05 -16.26 25.95
C PRO A 549 -35.05 -17.24 26.57
N GLU A 550 -34.97 -18.50 26.17
CA GLU A 550 -35.97 -19.53 26.41
C GLU A 550 -36.39 -19.64 27.89
N GLN A 551 -37.64 -19.26 28.20
CA GLN A 551 -38.40 -19.82 29.32
C GLN A 551 -39.20 -21.04 28.82
N ALA A 552 -38.50 -21.98 28.17
CA ALA A 552 -39.11 -23.08 27.44
C ALA A 552 -38.33 -24.41 27.59
N GLU A 553 -38.07 -24.83 28.83
CA GLU A 553 -38.67 -26.04 29.44
C GLU A 553 -38.36 -26.14 30.96
#